data_AF-A0A0G1UZZ2-F1
#
_entry.id   AF-A0A0G1UZZ2-F1
#
_cell.length_a   1.000
_cell.length_b   1.000
_cell.length_c   1.000
_cell.angle_alpha   90.00
_cell.angle_beta   90.00
_cell.angle_gamma   90.00
#
_symmetry.space_group_name_H-M   'P 1'
#
loop_
_entity.id
_entity.type
_entity.pdbx_description
1 polymer ?
#
loop_
_entity_poly.entity_id
_entity_poly.type
_entity_poly.pdbx_seq_one_letter_code
_entity_poly.pdbx_strand_id
1 'polypeptide(L)'
;MSGLLRKSRPRWDRHVWVIGGLLIILGSGAYFFQDKVARLTAALTSTAGEKDKNVEELQKIGAELAQLRGEYENLKNTDQNKRNKQLETDIKAIESAYDKAVATYEDLLDLKSKTAKTGELDKLFSLSLKQLADRNYASASASLASLASQISAEETKLATTFSIPANVVQSNTVPGAGYSRQKVNTDAGEFMVSLIAGDLGSTRVLVDTASDSDCINNCPVLSLATYVSRNGGFGGVNGSYFCPASYPSCAGKTNTFDLLAMNHKKTYFNSGNNVYSSNPAVIFGDGYIRFVGAASSWGRDTSPTGVLSNYPLLVSGGNVAFGGDDDPKKGSKGSRSFVGNRGNTVYIGVVHNATVAESTRVMKALGMENALNLDNGGSTALWSGGYKVGPGRDIPNAIVMVRK
;
A
#
# COMPACT_ATOMS: atom_id res chain seq x y z
N MET A 1 96.78 1.97 -93.85
CA MET A 1 96.95 3.32 -94.46
C MET A 1 96.03 4.30 -93.74
N SER A 2 96.55 5.48 -93.40
CA SER A 2 95.95 6.53 -92.55
C SER A 2 95.13 7.57 -93.36
N GLY A 3 94.18 8.29 -92.73
CA GLY A 3 93.62 9.56 -93.24
C GLY A 3 92.36 10.09 -92.52
N LEU A 4 92.35 11.38 -92.11
CA LEU A 4 91.36 12.14 -91.30
C LEU A 4 90.99 13.46 -92.05
N LEU A 5 89.80 14.10 -91.84
CA LEU A 5 89.53 15.59 -91.97
C LEU A 5 88.06 16.06 -91.63
N ARG A 6 87.81 17.40 -91.60
CA ARG A 6 86.98 18.27 -90.67
C ARG A 6 85.67 18.95 -91.26
N LYS A 7 84.92 19.80 -90.49
CA LYS A 7 83.45 20.20 -90.53
C LYS A 7 83.09 21.75 -90.51
N SER A 8 81.83 22.23 -90.78
CA SER A 8 81.28 23.66 -90.68
C SER A 8 79.73 23.84 -90.29
N ARG A 9 79.11 25.07 -90.10
CA ARG A 9 77.76 25.43 -89.43
C ARG A 9 76.81 26.55 -90.09
N PRO A 10 75.44 26.68 -89.80
CA PRO A 10 74.42 27.67 -90.39
C PRO A 10 73.31 28.43 -89.49
N ARG A 11 72.33 29.26 -90.06
CA ARG A 11 71.24 30.22 -89.49
C ARG A 11 69.71 29.93 -89.89
N TRP A 12 68.63 30.48 -89.22
CA TRP A 12 67.14 30.09 -89.30
C TRP A 12 65.99 31.21 -89.42
N ASP A 13 64.69 30.83 -89.75
CA ASP A 13 63.49 31.58 -90.36
C ASP A 13 62.11 31.68 -89.55
N ARG A 14 61.08 32.47 -90.01
CA ARG A 14 59.85 33.02 -89.34
C ARG A 14 58.60 32.11 -89.12
N HIS A 15 58.38 31.00 -89.84
CA HIS A 15 57.25 30.07 -89.54
C HIS A 15 57.37 29.37 -88.18
N VAL A 16 58.55 29.49 -87.57
CA VAL A 16 58.87 29.04 -86.22
C VAL A 16 57.94 29.65 -85.16
N TRP A 17 57.41 30.86 -85.36
CA TRP A 17 56.61 31.55 -84.32
C TRP A 17 55.17 31.05 -84.19
N VAL A 18 54.47 30.77 -85.29
CA VAL A 18 53.09 30.24 -85.25
C VAL A 18 53.08 28.78 -84.79
N ILE A 19 54.04 27.99 -85.28
CA ILE A 19 54.29 26.63 -84.81
C ILE A 19 54.65 26.66 -83.32
N GLY A 20 55.48 27.61 -82.90
CA GLY A 20 55.78 27.85 -81.48
C GLY A 20 54.53 28.14 -80.64
N GLY A 21 53.62 29.00 -81.10
CA GLY A 21 52.39 29.33 -80.37
C GLY A 21 51.43 28.15 -80.22
N LEU A 22 51.20 27.36 -81.28
CA LEU A 22 50.37 26.16 -81.24
C LEU A 22 51.00 25.06 -80.36
N LEU A 23 52.33 24.90 -80.41
CA LEU A 23 53.06 23.99 -79.53
C LEU A 23 52.99 24.43 -78.06
N ILE A 24 52.95 25.73 -77.78
CA ILE A 24 52.77 26.26 -76.42
C ILE A 24 51.34 25.98 -75.93
N ILE A 25 50.30 26.15 -76.76
CA ILE A 25 48.90 25.85 -76.38
C ILE A 25 48.69 24.34 -76.18
N LEU A 26 49.23 23.51 -77.07
CA LEU A 26 49.19 22.05 -76.92
C LEU A 26 50.00 21.59 -75.70
N GLY A 27 51.18 22.18 -75.48
CA GLY A 27 52.02 21.88 -74.32
C GLY A 27 51.39 22.31 -72.99
N SER A 28 50.75 23.47 -72.95
CA SER A 28 50.02 23.94 -71.75
C SER A 28 48.72 23.16 -71.52
N GLY A 29 47.99 22.78 -72.57
CA GLY A 29 46.84 21.89 -72.48
C GLY A 29 47.23 20.48 -71.99
N ALA A 30 48.32 19.92 -72.52
CA ALA A 30 48.88 18.65 -72.05
C ALA A 30 49.36 18.75 -70.60
N TYR A 31 50.01 19.84 -70.20
CA TYR A 31 50.45 20.07 -68.83
C TYR A 31 49.27 20.19 -67.86
N PHE A 32 48.21 20.95 -68.19
CA PHE A 32 47.01 21.05 -67.36
C PHE A 32 46.26 19.72 -67.25
N PHE A 33 46.21 18.94 -68.33
CA PHE A 33 45.62 17.61 -68.32
C PHE A 33 46.45 16.66 -67.44
N GLN A 34 47.78 16.71 -67.54
CA GLN A 34 48.68 15.89 -66.75
C GLN A 34 48.67 16.26 -65.26
N ASP A 35 48.58 17.56 -64.91
CA ASP A 35 48.39 18.04 -63.53
C ASP A 35 47.03 17.60 -62.97
N LYS A 36 45.94 17.69 -63.75
CA LYS A 36 44.63 17.17 -63.34
C LYS A 36 44.67 15.65 -63.11
N VAL A 37 45.26 14.89 -64.03
CA VAL A 37 45.40 13.43 -63.89
C VAL A 37 46.25 13.07 -62.67
N ALA A 38 47.35 13.81 -62.41
CA ALA A 38 48.18 13.60 -61.23
C ALA A 38 47.42 13.89 -59.92
N ARG A 39 46.66 14.99 -59.85
CA ARG A 39 45.84 15.33 -58.67
C ARG A 39 44.69 14.35 -58.46
N LEU A 40 44.02 13.92 -59.52
CA LEU A 40 42.98 12.88 -59.45
C LEU A 40 43.57 11.54 -58.99
N THR A 41 44.73 11.15 -59.51
CA THR A 41 45.41 9.92 -59.08
C THR A 41 45.84 10.02 -57.62
N ALA A 42 46.38 11.15 -57.17
CA ALA A 42 46.74 11.38 -55.77
C ALA A 42 45.52 11.33 -54.84
N ALA A 43 44.40 11.96 -55.23
CA ALA A 43 43.14 11.90 -54.48
C ALA A 43 42.55 10.48 -54.44
N LEU A 44 42.65 9.73 -55.54
CA LEU A 44 42.19 8.34 -55.61
C LEU A 44 43.02 7.44 -54.69
N THR A 45 44.35 7.59 -54.70
CA THR A 45 45.26 6.84 -53.84
C THR A 45 45.09 7.20 -52.37
N SER A 46 44.87 8.48 -52.05
CA SER A 46 44.54 8.93 -50.69
C SER A 46 43.23 8.32 -50.19
N THR A 47 42.18 8.36 -51.01
CA THR A 47 40.86 7.81 -50.67
C THR A 47 40.91 6.28 -50.56
N ALA A 48 41.69 5.60 -51.42
CA ALA A 48 41.93 4.17 -51.31
C ALA A 48 42.66 3.82 -50.00
N GLY A 49 43.71 4.55 -49.65
CA GLY A 49 44.43 4.35 -48.40
C GLY A 49 43.60 4.65 -47.14
N GLU A 50 42.70 5.63 -47.20
CA GLU A 50 41.75 5.93 -46.11
C GLU A 50 40.66 4.85 -46.00
N LYS A 51 40.18 4.34 -47.13
CA LYS A 51 39.28 3.18 -47.17
C LYS A 51 39.94 1.93 -46.56
N ASP A 52 41.20 1.66 -46.90
CA ASP A 52 41.93 0.50 -46.38
C ASP A 52 42.13 0.61 -44.86
N LYS A 53 42.47 1.80 -44.34
CA LYS A 53 42.53 2.08 -42.89
C LYS A 53 41.18 1.89 -42.20
N ASN A 54 40.11 2.39 -42.79
CA ASN A 54 38.77 2.23 -42.23
C ASN A 54 38.33 0.76 -42.24
N VAL A 55 38.71 -0.02 -43.25
CA VAL A 55 38.44 -1.46 -43.30
C VAL A 55 39.23 -2.19 -42.21
N GLU A 56 40.50 -1.84 -42.00
CA GLU A 56 41.33 -2.39 -40.92
C GLU A 56 40.75 -2.06 -39.53
N GLU A 57 40.31 -0.82 -39.32
CA GLU A 57 39.69 -0.38 -38.07
C GLU A 57 38.33 -1.06 -37.83
N LEU A 58 37.51 -1.23 -38.87
CA LEU A 58 36.25 -2.00 -38.79
C LEU A 58 36.49 -3.48 -38.47
N GLN A 59 37.53 -4.08 -39.03
CA GLN A 59 37.92 -5.45 -38.70
C GLN A 59 38.37 -5.56 -37.24
N LYS A 60 39.13 -4.57 -36.74
CA LYS A 60 39.57 -4.51 -35.35
C LYS A 60 38.41 -4.34 -34.37
N ILE A 61 37.49 -3.41 -34.64
CA ILE A 61 36.27 -3.21 -33.85
C ILE A 61 35.40 -4.48 -33.86
N GLY A 62 35.28 -5.15 -35.02
CA GLY A 62 34.57 -6.41 -35.15
C GLY A 62 35.15 -7.52 -34.28
N ALA A 63 36.49 -7.62 -34.22
CA ALA A 63 37.20 -8.57 -33.37
C ALA A 63 37.04 -8.25 -31.87
N GLU A 64 37.16 -6.98 -31.48
CA GLU A 64 36.96 -6.53 -30.10
C GLU A 64 35.51 -6.78 -29.62
N LEU A 65 34.51 -6.55 -30.48
CA LEU A 65 33.11 -6.86 -30.17
C LEU A 65 32.86 -8.37 -30.03
N ALA A 66 33.51 -9.20 -30.86
CA ALA A 66 33.42 -10.65 -30.76
C ALA A 66 34.03 -11.14 -29.44
N GLN A 67 35.19 -10.59 -29.05
CA GLN A 67 35.84 -10.88 -27.77
C GLN A 67 34.97 -10.45 -26.59
N LEU A 68 34.45 -9.21 -26.60
CA LEU A 68 33.62 -8.68 -25.53
C LEU A 68 32.31 -9.46 -25.38
N ARG A 69 31.70 -9.91 -26.49
CA ARG A 69 30.55 -10.83 -26.46
C ARG A 69 30.91 -12.17 -25.85
N GLY A 70 32.09 -12.72 -26.18
CA GLY A 70 32.59 -13.95 -25.58
C GLY A 70 32.84 -13.81 -24.07
N GLU A 71 33.46 -12.73 -23.64
CA GLU A 71 33.68 -12.41 -22.23
C GLU A 71 32.37 -12.17 -21.48
N TYR A 72 31.40 -11.48 -22.09
CA TYR A 72 30.07 -11.28 -21.53
C TYR A 72 29.29 -12.59 -21.36
N GLU A 73 29.28 -13.45 -22.37
CA GLU A 73 28.63 -14.76 -22.28
C GLU A 73 29.35 -15.67 -21.28
N ASN A 74 30.68 -15.62 -21.20
CA ASN A 74 31.44 -16.31 -20.15
C ASN A 74 31.08 -15.79 -18.77
N LEU A 75 31.08 -14.47 -18.56
CA LEU A 75 30.74 -13.84 -17.27
C LEU A 75 29.32 -14.21 -16.84
N LYS A 76 28.35 -14.14 -17.74
CA LYS A 76 26.96 -14.55 -17.50
C LYS A 76 26.84 -16.04 -17.15
N ASN A 77 27.71 -16.87 -17.70
CA ASN A 77 27.74 -18.32 -17.46
C ASN A 77 28.68 -18.75 -16.33
N THR A 78 29.48 -17.84 -15.77
CA THR A 78 30.30 -18.09 -14.59
C THR A 78 29.39 -18.59 -13.46
N ASP A 79 29.80 -19.69 -12.84
CA ASP A 79 29.08 -20.36 -11.75
C ASP A 79 28.65 -19.37 -10.65
N GLN A 80 29.48 -18.36 -10.36
CA GLN A 80 29.14 -17.29 -9.40
C GLN A 80 27.88 -16.50 -9.77
N ASN A 81 27.67 -16.10 -11.03
CA ASN A 81 26.51 -15.29 -11.42
C ASN A 81 25.21 -16.12 -11.39
N LYS A 82 25.29 -17.39 -11.79
CA LYS A 82 24.17 -18.34 -11.66
C LYS A 82 23.82 -18.60 -10.20
N ARG A 83 24.83 -18.85 -9.34
CA ARG A 83 24.67 -19.00 -7.89
C ARG A 83 24.07 -17.74 -7.26
N ASN A 84 24.55 -16.54 -7.60
CA ASN A 84 24.01 -15.29 -7.07
C ASN A 84 22.54 -15.09 -7.45
N LYS A 85 22.15 -15.38 -8.70
CA LYS A 85 20.75 -15.29 -9.13
C LYS A 85 19.84 -16.32 -8.43
N GLN A 86 20.36 -17.53 -8.22
CA GLN A 86 19.65 -18.56 -7.44
C GLN A 86 19.51 -18.13 -5.98
N LEU A 87 20.58 -17.63 -5.35
CA LEU A 87 20.55 -17.12 -3.98
C LEU A 87 19.58 -15.95 -3.83
N GLU A 88 19.52 -15.03 -4.79
CA GLU A 88 18.54 -13.93 -4.77
C GLU A 88 17.10 -14.47 -4.82
N THR A 89 16.86 -15.48 -5.65
CA THR A 89 15.55 -16.16 -5.74
C THR A 89 15.21 -16.87 -4.44
N ASP A 90 16.18 -17.58 -3.84
CA ASP A 90 16.03 -18.29 -2.59
C ASP A 90 15.76 -17.31 -1.44
N ILE A 91 16.50 -16.21 -1.34
CA ILE A 91 16.29 -15.15 -0.33
C ILE A 91 14.88 -14.57 -0.45
N LYS A 92 14.43 -14.24 -1.66
CA LYS A 92 13.05 -13.75 -1.88
C LYS A 92 12.00 -14.77 -1.46
N ALA A 93 12.23 -16.06 -1.76
CA ALA A 93 11.32 -17.12 -1.33
C ALA A 93 11.30 -17.28 0.20
N ILE A 94 12.45 -17.10 0.85
CA ILE A 94 12.60 -17.12 2.31
C ILE A 94 11.81 -15.96 2.93
N GLU A 95 12.08 -14.72 2.50
CA GLU A 95 11.40 -13.52 2.98
C GLU A 95 9.88 -13.65 2.82
N SER A 96 9.42 -14.03 1.63
CA SER A 96 8.00 -14.23 1.35
C SER A 96 7.37 -15.32 2.23
N ALA A 97 8.07 -16.42 2.50
CA ALA A 97 7.55 -17.49 3.34
C ALA A 97 7.43 -17.06 4.81
N TYR A 98 8.38 -16.28 5.33
CA TYR A 98 8.31 -15.73 6.69
C TYR A 98 7.23 -14.65 6.82
N ASP A 99 7.12 -13.73 5.87
CA ASP A 99 6.07 -12.70 5.86
C ASP A 99 4.68 -13.34 5.82
N LYS A 100 4.51 -14.37 4.98
CA LYS A 100 3.27 -15.14 4.92
C LYS A 100 2.98 -15.88 6.23
N ALA A 101 4.01 -16.40 6.90
CA ALA A 101 3.84 -17.05 8.20
C ALA A 101 3.32 -16.08 9.25
N VAL A 102 3.86 -14.86 9.29
CA VAL A 102 3.39 -13.79 10.19
C VAL A 102 1.93 -13.45 9.89
N ALA A 103 1.60 -13.14 8.63
CA ALA A 103 0.24 -12.77 8.24
C ALA A 103 -0.78 -13.88 8.55
N THR A 104 -0.47 -15.12 8.18
CA THR A 104 -1.37 -16.26 8.41
C THR A 104 -1.57 -16.55 9.90
N TYR A 105 -0.55 -16.33 10.72
CA TYR A 105 -0.68 -16.47 12.17
C TYR A 105 -1.60 -15.40 12.76
N GLU A 106 -1.51 -14.15 12.29
CA GLU A 106 -2.42 -13.09 12.73
C GLU A 106 -3.88 -13.37 12.33
N ASP A 107 -4.10 -13.89 11.12
CA ASP A 107 -5.44 -14.34 10.70
C ASP A 107 -5.95 -15.50 11.57
N LEU A 108 -5.07 -16.41 11.98
CA LEU A 108 -5.41 -17.49 12.90
C LEU A 108 -5.77 -16.95 14.29
N LEU A 109 -5.05 -15.95 14.79
CA LEU A 109 -5.37 -15.27 16.05
C LEU A 109 -6.72 -14.55 15.97
N ASP A 110 -7.04 -13.93 14.83
CA ASP A 110 -8.34 -13.31 14.58
C ASP A 110 -9.46 -14.36 14.59
N LEU A 111 -9.26 -15.50 13.92
CA LEU A 111 -10.21 -16.61 13.97
C LEU A 111 -10.40 -17.15 15.39
N LYS A 112 -9.32 -17.28 16.18
CA LYS A 112 -9.38 -17.70 17.59
C LYS A 112 -10.21 -16.79 18.48
N SER A 113 -10.29 -15.49 18.14
CA SER A 113 -11.19 -14.56 18.84
C SER A 113 -12.68 -14.82 18.57
N LYS A 114 -13.00 -15.59 17.51
CA LYS A 114 -14.37 -15.90 17.07
C LYS A 114 -14.78 -17.35 17.39
N THR A 115 -13.85 -18.28 17.46
CA THR A 115 -14.12 -19.71 17.68
C THR A 115 -12.99 -20.43 18.40
N ALA A 116 -13.35 -21.41 19.24
CA ALA A 116 -12.38 -22.31 19.87
C ALA A 116 -11.93 -23.48 18.97
N LYS A 117 -12.56 -23.66 17.79
CA LYS A 117 -12.32 -24.81 16.91
C LYS A 117 -11.14 -24.59 15.96
N THR A 118 -9.95 -24.32 16.50
CA THR A 118 -8.75 -24.00 15.71
C THR A 118 -7.60 -25.01 15.86
N GLY A 119 -7.79 -26.09 16.63
CA GLY A 119 -6.72 -27.03 16.95
C GLY A 119 -6.03 -27.71 15.75
N GLU A 120 -6.74 -28.04 14.67
CA GLU A 120 -6.11 -28.57 13.45
C GLU A 120 -5.34 -27.49 12.68
N LEU A 121 -5.83 -26.24 12.70
CA LEU A 121 -5.15 -25.09 12.11
C LEU A 121 -3.85 -24.78 12.87
N ASP A 122 -3.86 -24.93 14.19
CA ASP A 122 -2.67 -24.80 15.05
C ASP A 122 -1.61 -25.84 14.73
N LYS A 123 -2.01 -27.09 14.48
CA LYS A 123 -1.10 -28.16 14.05
C LYS A 123 -0.49 -27.84 12.68
N LEU A 124 -1.30 -27.35 11.73
CA LEU A 124 -0.82 -26.99 10.40
C LEU A 124 0.13 -25.79 10.44
N PHE A 125 -0.13 -24.80 11.29
CA PHE A 125 0.80 -23.69 11.52
C PHE A 125 2.12 -24.20 12.14
N SER A 126 2.04 -25.07 13.15
CA SER A 126 3.22 -25.68 13.79
C SER A 126 4.06 -26.48 12.78
N LEU A 127 3.42 -27.22 11.87
CA LEU A 127 4.10 -27.91 10.77
C LEU A 127 4.81 -26.92 9.85
N SER A 128 4.17 -25.81 9.50
CA SER A 128 4.79 -24.78 8.65
C SER A 128 6.03 -24.17 9.30
N LEU A 129 6.00 -23.92 10.62
CA LEU A 129 7.17 -23.46 11.37
C LEU A 129 8.31 -24.49 11.36
N LYS A 130 7.99 -25.78 11.52
CA LYS A 130 8.99 -26.85 11.42
C LYS A 130 9.64 -26.89 10.03
N GLN A 131 8.84 -26.76 8.97
CA GLN A 131 9.33 -26.72 7.59
C GLN A 131 10.21 -25.49 7.32
N LEU A 132 9.86 -24.32 7.87
CA LEU A 132 10.71 -23.12 7.81
C LEU A 132 12.06 -23.35 8.52
N ALA A 133 12.03 -23.94 9.73
CA ALA A 133 13.23 -24.26 10.48
C ALA A 133 14.15 -25.26 9.75
N ASP A 134 13.55 -26.23 9.06
CA ASP A 134 14.25 -27.21 8.21
C ASP A 134 14.68 -26.64 6.85
N ARG A 135 14.44 -25.34 6.60
CA ARG A 135 14.73 -24.65 5.33
C ARG A 135 13.98 -25.24 4.12
N ASN A 136 12.86 -25.91 4.37
CA ASN A 136 11.97 -26.43 3.34
C ASN A 136 10.89 -25.38 2.98
N TYR A 137 11.32 -24.27 2.37
CA TYR A 137 10.49 -23.09 2.10
C TYR A 137 9.33 -23.35 1.14
N ALA A 138 9.51 -24.25 0.17
CA ALA A 138 8.44 -24.65 -0.74
C ALA A 138 7.30 -25.37 0.02
N SER A 139 7.65 -26.31 0.90
CA SER A 139 6.63 -27.03 1.70
C SER A 139 6.01 -26.12 2.75
N ALA A 140 6.80 -25.25 3.40
CA ALA A 140 6.27 -24.24 4.31
C ALA A 140 5.25 -23.32 3.61
N SER A 141 5.59 -22.82 2.42
CA SER A 141 4.70 -21.95 1.64
C SER A 141 3.39 -22.64 1.24
N ALA A 142 3.45 -23.93 0.90
CA ALA A 142 2.28 -24.76 0.61
C ALA A 142 1.41 -24.99 1.85
N SER A 143 2.02 -25.31 2.99
CA SER A 143 1.33 -25.47 4.27
C SER A 143 0.65 -24.17 4.71
N LEU A 144 1.33 -23.03 4.57
CA LEU A 144 0.76 -21.71 4.85
C LEU A 144 -0.38 -21.34 3.89
N ALA A 145 -0.27 -21.71 2.61
CA ALA A 145 -1.38 -21.52 1.66
C ALA A 145 -2.60 -22.36 2.05
N SER A 146 -2.38 -23.62 2.42
CA SER A 146 -3.45 -24.50 2.91
C SER A 146 -4.07 -23.96 4.19
N LEU A 147 -3.26 -23.48 5.13
CA LEU A 147 -3.72 -22.88 6.36
C LEU A 147 -4.59 -21.64 6.11
N ALA A 148 -4.12 -20.71 5.29
CA ALA A 148 -4.89 -19.52 4.92
C ALA A 148 -6.24 -19.89 4.29
N SER A 149 -6.25 -20.87 3.36
CA SER A 149 -7.49 -21.36 2.74
C SER A 149 -8.46 -21.98 3.78
N GLN A 150 -7.95 -22.76 4.72
CA GLN A 150 -8.78 -23.37 5.77
C GLN A 150 -9.29 -22.35 6.78
N ILE A 151 -8.50 -21.31 7.11
CA ILE A 151 -8.96 -20.17 7.92
C ILE A 151 -10.13 -19.49 7.20
N SER A 152 -9.98 -19.12 5.93
CA SER A 152 -11.06 -18.48 5.15
C SER A 152 -12.31 -19.37 5.04
N ALA A 153 -12.14 -20.68 4.93
CA ALA A 153 -13.27 -21.62 4.90
C ALA A 153 -14.02 -21.65 6.24
N GLU A 154 -13.32 -21.69 7.38
CA GLU A 154 -13.96 -21.66 8.70
C GLU A 154 -14.60 -20.28 8.97
N GLU A 155 -13.99 -19.17 8.54
CA GLU A 155 -14.62 -17.85 8.62
C GLU A 155 -15.91 -17.77 7.81
N THR A 156 -15.91 -18.31 6.58
CA THR A 156 -17.11 -18.38 5.74
C THR A 156 -18.19 -19.21 6.40
N LYS A 157 -17.82 -20.36 6.97
CA LYS A 157 -18.73 -21.21 7.72
C LYS A 157 -19.33 -20.49 8.92
N LEU A 158 -18.52 -19.81 9.75
CA LEU A 158 -19.02 -19.00 10.86
C LEU A 158 -20.01 -17.94 10.36
N ALA A 159 -19.69 -17.24 9.28
CA ALA A 159 -20.56 -16.24 8.69
C ALA A 159 -21.89 -16.82 8.18
N THR A 160 -21.89 -18.00 7.58
CA THR A 160 -23.12 -18.68 7.11
C THR A 160 -23.96 -19.28 8.22
N THR A 161 -23.35 -19.66 9.36
CA THR A 161 -24.09 -20.16 10.53
C THR A 161 -24.78 -19.07 11.32
N PHE A 162 -24.39 -17.80 11.13
CA PHE A 162 -25.05 -16.69 11.79
C PHE A 162 -26.47 -16.51 11.25
N SER A 163 -27.45 -16.61 12.15
CA SER A 163 -28.86 -16.30 11.88
C SER A 163 -29.33 -15.19 12.81
N ILE A 164 -30.05 -14.22 12.26
CA ILE A 164 -30.69 -13.18 13.07
C ILE A 164 -31.80 -13.83 13.90
N PRO A 165 -31.81 -13.69 15.24
CA PRO A 165 -32.87 -14.26 16.06
C PRO A 165 -34.25 -13.70 15.69
N ALA A 166 -35.26 -14.57 15.61
CA ALA A 166 -36.61 -14.20 15.17
C ALA A 166 -37.29 -13.13 16.06
N ASN A 167 -36.85 -12.99 17.32
CA ASN A 167 -37.36 -12.00 18.26
C ASN A 167 -36.76 -10.59 18.06
N VAL A 168 -35.80 -10.42 17.14
CA VAL A 168 -35.25 -9.09 16.81
C VAL A 168 -36.20 -8.37 15.88
N VAL A 169 -36.72 -7.23 16.33
CA VAL A 169 -37.68 -6.41 15.57
C VAL A 169 -37.01 -5.83 14.32
N GLN A 170 -37.69 -5.92 13.18
CA GLN A 170 -37.27 -5.25 11.96
C GLN A 170 -37.60 -3.77 12.02
N SER A 171 -36.59 -2.91 11.86
CA SER A 171 -36.75 -1.46 11.82
C SER A 171 -35.54 -0.81 11.13
N ASN A 172 -35.81 0.03 10.14
CA ASN A 172 -34.82 0.96 9.58
C ASN A 172 -34.83 2.33 10.29
N THR A 173 -35.69 2.50 11.29
CA THR A 173 -35.74 3.70 12.12
C THR A 173 -34.79 3.53 13.30
N VAL A 174 -33.91 4.50 13.49
CA VAL A 174 -32.99 4.58 14.63
C VAL A 174 -33.73 4.87 15.94
N PRO A 175 -33.30 4.34 17.09
CA PRO A 175 -33.92 4.64 18.39
C PRO A 175 -33.64 6.10 18.81
N GLY A 176 -34.61 6.75 19.48
CA GLY A 176 -34.42 8.12 19.96
C GLY A 176 -33.49 8.24 21.18
N ALA A 177 -33.37 7.18 21.98
CA ALA A 177 -32.49 7.14 23.16
C ALA A 177 -32.20 5.69 23.59
N GLY A 178 -31.09 5.49 24.29
CA GLY A 178 -30.76 4.22 24.93
C GLY A 178 -30.38 3.11 23.95
N TYR A 179 -30.35 1.88 24.45
CA TYR A 179 -29.96 0.71 23.67
C TYR A 179 -31.12 0.16 22.84
N SER A 180 -30.83 -0.24 21.60
CA SER A 180 -31.71 -1.02 20.73
C SER A 180 -30.95 -2.16 20.07
N ARG A 181 -31.67 -3.24 19.79
CA ARG A 181 -31.25 -4.29 18.84
C ARG A 181 -32.35 -4.44 17.80
N GLN A 182 -31.99 -4.25 16.53
CA GLN A 182 -32.95 -4.28 15.43
C GLN A 182 -32.36 -4.95 14.21
N LYS A 183 -33.25 -5.47 13.38
CA LYS A 183 -32.96 -6.00 12.05
C LYS A 183 -33.19 -4.89 11.03
N VAL A 184 -32.15 -4.53 10.30
CA VAL A 184 -32.16 -3.46 9.30
C VAL A 184 -32.15 -4.09 7.92
N ASN A 185 -33.10 -3.68 7.08
CA ASN A 185 -33.20 -4.15 5.70
C ASN A 185 -32.47 -3.17 4.78
N THR A 186 -31.61 -3.70 3.94
CA THR A 186 -30.80 -2.93 2.98
C THR A 186 -30.92 -3.54 1.59
N ASP A 187 -30.35 -2.87 0.60
CA ASP A 187 -30.15 -3.40 -0.75
C ASP A 187 -29.16 -4.59 -0.80
N ALA A 188 -28.33 -4.75 0.23
CA ALA A 188 -27.36 -5.84 0.37
C ALA A 188 -27.84 -7.00 1.26
N GLY A 189 -29.08 -6.95 1.76
CA GLY A 189 -29.68 -7.97 2.63
C GLY A 189 -30.10 -7.44 4.01
N GLU A 190 -30.39 -8.36 4.92
CA GLU A 190 -30.84 -8.05 6.28
C GLU A 190 -29.68 -8.17 7.27
N PHE A 191 -29.51 -7.16 8.12
CA PHE A 191 -28.41 -7.10 9.09
C PHE A 191 -28.95 -6.84 10.49
N MET A 192 -28.45 -7.59 11.47
CA MET A 192 -28.71 -7.28 12.88
C MET A 192 -27.77 -6.15 13.31
N VAL A 193 -28.33 -5.15 13.97
CA VAL A 193 -27.59 -4.00 14.51
C VAL A 193 -27.90 -3.88 15.99
N SER A 194 -26.84 -3.75 16.79
CA SER A 194 -26.92 -3.35 18.18
C SER A 194 -26.37 -1.93 18.30
N LEU A 195 -27.17 -0.98 18.78
CA LEU A 195 -26.79 0.42 18.82
C LEU A 195 -27.32 1.12 20.06
N ILE A 196 -26.64 2.19 20.47
CA ILE A 196 -26.98 3.05 21.59
C ILE A 196 -27.15 4.47 21.04
N ALA A 197 -28.28 5.09 21.37
CA ALA A 197 -28.58 6.47 21.04
C ALA A 197 -28.38 7.39 22.25
N GLY A 198 -27.72 8.52 22.03
CA GLY A 198 -27.59 9.61 22.99
C GLY A 198 -27.93 10.94 22.33
N ASP A 199 -28.93 11.65 22.84
CA ASP A 199 -29.20 13.02 22.42
C ASP A 199 -28.12 13.96 23.00
N LEU A 200 -27.44 14.75 22.17
CA LEU A 200 -26.33 15.61 22.59
C LEU A 200 -26.76 16.79 23.49
N GLY A 201 -28.05 17.06 23.61
CA GLY A 201 -28.60 17.99 24.60
C GLY A 201 -28.53 17.44 26.04
N SER A 202 -28.63 16.12 26.21
CA SER A 202 -28.60 15.43 27.52
C SER A 202 -27.42 14.48 27.71
N THR A 203 -26.64 14.23 26.66
CA THR A 203 -25.50 13.31 26.62
C THR A 203 -24.24 14.08 26.28
N ARG A 204 -23.16 13.80 27.00
CA ARG A 204 -21.80 14.18 26.62
C ARG A 204 -21.07 12.94 26.13
N VAL A 205 -20.32 13.09 25.04
CA VAL A 205 -19.50 12.01 24.47
C VAL A 205 -18.04 12.27 24.82
N LEU A 206 -17.40 11.25 25.37
CA LEU A 206 -16.00 11.27 25.76
C LEU A 206 -15.23 10.33 24.84
N VAL A 207 -14.09 10.80 24.34
CA VAL A 207 -13.03 9.91 23.88
C VAL A 207 -12.11 9.71 25.07
N ASP A 208 -11.86 8.46 25.44
CA ASP A 208 -11.01 8.15 26.59
C ASP A 208 -9.85 7.24 26.16
N THR A 209 -8.69 7.44 26.77
CA THR A 209 -7.44 6.75 26.44
C THR A 209 -6.90 6.06 27.68
N ALA A 210 -6.33 4.86 27.53
CA ALA A 210 -5.68 4.18 28.66
C ALA A 210 -4.38 4.88 29.07
N SER A 211 -3.66 5.46 28.09
CA SER A 211 -2.48 6.28 28.33
C SER A 211 -2.86 7.74 28.61
N ASP A 212 -2.07 8.43 29.41
CA ASP A 212 -2.21 9.87 29.68
C ASP A 212 -1.38 10.76 28.72
N SER A 213 -0.51 10.17 27.88
CA SER A 213 0.31 10.86 26.87
C SER A 213 0.62 9.94 25.67
N ASP A 214 1.24 10.50 24.63
CA ASP A 214 1.78 9.71 23.51
C ASP A 214 2.58 8.51 24.02
N CYS A 215 2.33 7.36 23.39
CA CYS A 215 2.93 6.10 23.76
C CYS A 215 3.29 5.31 22.50
N ILE A 216 4.57 4.92 22.41
CA ILE A 216 5.17 4.37 21.19
C ILE A 216 5.38 2.85 21.25
N ASN A 217 5.24 2.23 22.43
CA ASN A 217 5.32 0.79 22.62
C ASN A 217 4.80 0.39 24.01
N ASN A 218 4.33 -0.86 24.16
CA ASN A 218 3.78 -1.43 25.40
C ASN A 218 2.76 -0.51 26.09
N CYS A 219 1.87 0.09 25.29
CA CYS A 219 0.91 1.05 25.80
C CYS A 219 -0.12 0.38 26.70
N PRO A 220 -0.60 1.09 27.73
CA PRO A 220 -1.66 0.58 28.57
C PRO A 220 -2.92 0.37 27.73
N VAL A 221 -3.66 -0.68 28.07
CA VAL A 221 -4.94 -1.04 27.48
C VAL A 221 -5.91 -1.41 28.59
N LEU A 222 -7.20 -1.19 28.37
CA LEU A 222 -8.24 -1.50 29.34
C LEU A 222 -9.42 -2.17 28.64
N SER A 223 -10.21 -2.91 29.41
CA SER A 223 -11.49 -3.42 28.91
C SER A 223 -12.47 -2.27 28.68
N LEU A 224 -13.36 -2.40 27.69
CA LEU A 224 -14.40 -1.39 27.43
C LEU A 224 -15.25 -1.09 28.67
N ALA A 225 -15.59 -2.09 29.47
CA ALA A 225 -16.36 -1.88 30.71
C ALA A 225 -15.62 -0.96 31.69
N THR A 226 -14.29 -1.02 31.75
CA THR A 226 -13.47 -0.15 32.62
C THR A 226 -13.52 1.30 32.16
N TYR A 227 -13.44 1.56 30.85
CA TYR A 227 -13.66 2.89 30.29
C TYR A 227 -15.04 3.44 30.64
N VAL A 228 -16.09 2.61 30.52
CA VAL A 228 -17.43 3.05 30.84
C VAL A 228 -17.58 3.34 32.34
N SER A 229 -17.14 2.43 33.21
CA SER A 229 -17.32 2.57 34.66
C SER A 229 -16.53 3.74 35.24
N ARG A 230 -15.27 3.93 34.83
CA ARG A 230 -14.41 5.01 35.37
C ARG A 230 -14.87 6.41 35.00
N ASN A 231 -15.68 6.53 33.95
CA ASN A 231 -16.25 7.80 33.50
C ASN A 231 -17.74 7.97 33.89
N GLY A 232 -18.34 7.03 34.62
CA GLY A 232 -19.78 7.07 34.92
C GLY A 232 -20.67 7.00 33.67
N GLY A 233 -20.22 6.29 32.63
CA GLY A 233 -20.94 6.17 31.37
C GLY A 233 -22.12 5.20 31.43
N PHE A 234 -23.14 5.47 30.61
CA PHE A 234 -24.27 4.56 30.40
C PHE A 234 -24.11 3.69 29.14
N GLY A 235 -23.16 4.04 28.27
CA GLY A 235 -22.88 3.33 27.04
C GLY A 235 -21.44 3.54 26.59
N GLY A 236 -20.89 2.56 25.87
CA GLY A 236 -19.57 2.69 25.25
C GLY A 236 -19.36 1.71 24.11
N VAL A 237 -18.43 2.06 23.22
CA VAL A 237 -17.96 1.23 22.10
C VAL A 237 -16.43 1.32 22.04
N ASN A 238 -15.78 0.29 21.51
CA ASN A 238 -14.35 0.32 21.26
C ASN A 238 -13.94 1.50 20.34
N GLY A 239 -12.67 1.90 20.40
CA GLY A 239 -12.16 3.08 19.69
C GLY A 239 -11.46 2.79 18.36
N SER A 240 -10.32 3.45 18.13
CA SER A 240 -9.56 3.42 16.89
C SER A 240 -8.83 2.09 16.65
N TYR A 241 -8.44 1.83 15.40
CA TYR A 241 -7.47 0.77 15.11
C TYR A 241 -6.19 0.96 15.95
N PHE A 242 -5.60 -0.17 16.35
CA PHE A 242 -4.36 -0.20 17.11
C PHE A 242 -3.59 -1.49 16.83
N CYS A 243 -2.36 -1.56 17.31
CA CYS A 243 -1.49 -2.71 17.16
C CYS A 243 -1.60 -3.62 18.40
N PRO A 244 -2.35 -4.73 18.39
CA PRO A 244 -2.54 -5.52 19.60
C PRO A 244 -1.29 -6.34 19.97
N ALA A 245 -1.07 -6.55 21.27
CA ALA A 245 0.04 -7.36 21.78
C ALA A 245 0.12 -8.80 21.22
N SER A 246 -0.99 -9.35 20.74
CA SER A 246 -1.04 -10.70 20.19
C SER A 246 -0.40 -10.80 18.81
N TYR A 247 -0.28 -9.70 18.05
CA TYR A 247 0.19 -9.72 16.67
C TYR A 247 1.71 -9.61 16.58
N PRO A 248 2.42 -10.53 15.90
CA PRO A 248 3.86 -10.42 15.72
C PRO A 248 4.28 -9.17 14.93
N SER A 249 3.48 -8.71 13.96
CA SER A 249 3.76 -7.45 13.22
C SER A 249 3.70 -6.20 14.11
N CYS A 250 3.16 -6.33 15.32
CA CYS A 250 3.10 -5.29 16.33
C CYS A 250 4.29 -5.29 17.30
N ALA A 251 5.23 -6.22 17.15
CA ALA A 251 6.45 -6.22 17.96
C ALA A 251 7.18 -4.87 17.85
N GLY A 252 7.50 -4.26 19.00
CA GLY A 252 8.13 -2.93 19.07
C GLY A 252 7.16 -1.75 19.02
N LYS A 253 5.87 -1.99 18.79
CA LYS A 253 4.78 -1.01 18.81
C LYS A 253 3.52 -1.59 19.48
N THR A 254 3.73 -2.39 20.51
CA THR A 254 2.67 -3.11 21.21
C THR A 254 1.65 -2.15 21.82
N ASN A 255 0.37 -2.40 21.55
CA ASN A 255 -0.79 -1.65 22.00
C ASN A 255 -0.85 -0.17 21.55
N THR A 256 -0.02 0.23 20.59
CA THR A 256 -0.02 1.60 20.07
C THR A 256 -1.13 1.79 19.05
N PHE A 257 -1.58 3.02 18.88
CA PHE A 257 -2.37 3.44 17.73
C PHE A 257 -1.62 4.61 17.08
N ASP A 258 -1.68 4.71 15.75
CA ASP A 258 -1.05 5.79 14.96
C ASP A 258 -2.11 6.70 14.32
N LEU A 259 -3.21 6.91 15.03
CA LEU A 259 -4.31 7.74 14.60
C LEU A 259 -4.42 8.95 15.53
N LEU A 260 -4.83 10.09 14.97
CA LEU A 260 -5.10 11.28 15.77
C LEU A 260 -6.20 10.95 16.79
N ALA A 261 -5.92 11.23 18.06
CA ALA A 261 -6.96 11.24 19.08
C ALA A 261 -6.77 12.47 19.98
N MET A 262 -7.86 12.96 20.55
CA MET A 262 -7.83 13.84 21.70
C MET A 262 -8.78 13.28 22.74
N ASN A 263 -8.26 12.98 23.93
CA ASN A 263 -9.08 12.46 25.01
C ASN A 263 -9.89 13.58 25.68
N HIS A 264 -10.82 13.20 26.56
CA HIS A 264 -11.68 14.13 27.30
C HIS A 264 -10.91 15.01 28.29
N LYS A 265 -9.66 14.68 28.61
CA LYS A 265 -8.72 15.51 29.38
C LYS A 265 -7.98 16.53 28.52
N LYS A 266 -8.35 16.65 27.23
CA LYS A 266 -7.74 17.54 26.22
C LYS A 266 -6.29 17.20 25.84
N THR A 267 -5.83 15.99 26.16
CA THR A 267 -4.53 15.50 25.68
C THR A 267 -4.68 15.01 24.24
N TYR A 268 -3.84 15.55 23.35
CA TYR A 268 -3.71 15.06 21.97
C TYR A 268 -2.68 13.94 21.88
N PHE A 269 -3.02 12.90 21.11
CA PHE A 269 -2.19 11.75 20.80
C PHE A 269 -1.95 11.69 19.30
N ASN A 270 -0.75 11.27 18.90
CA ASN A 270 -0.26 11.30 17.52
C ASN A 270 -0.53 12.64 16.87
N SER A 271 -0.14 13.69 17.60
CA SER A 271 -0.44 15.09 17.31
C SER A 271 -0.18 15.44 15.84
N GLY A 272 0.93 15.00 15.26
CA GLY A 272 1.32 15.29 13.87
C GLY A 272 0.26 14.89 12.83
N ASN A 273 -0.59 13.90 13.13
CA ASN A 273 -1.66 13.47 12.24
C ASN A 273 -2.73 14.56 12.00
N ASN A 274 -2.83 15.58 12.84
CA ASN A 274 -3.68 16.74 12.59
C ASN A 274 -3.15 17.67 11.48
N VAL A 275 -1.95 17.43 10.96
CA VAL A 275 -1.37 18.20 9.85
C VAL A 275 -1.34 17.34 8.58
N TYR A 276 -0.93 16.07 8.71
CA TYR A 276 -0.61 15.24 7.55
C TYR A 276 -1.64 14.16 7.23
N SER A 277 -2.49 13.76 8.19
CA SER A 277 -3.35 12.59 7.99
C SER A 277 -4.57 12.90 7.12
N SER A 278 -4.74 12.10 6.07
CA SER A 278 -5.95 12.04 5.25
C SER A 278 -7.02 11.12 5.83
N ASN A 279 -6.77 10.47 6.97
CA ASN A 279 -7.77 9.61 7.60
C ASN A 279 -8.95 10.44 8.13
N PRO A 280 -10.19 9.97 8.01
CA PRO A 280 -11.35 10.63 8.59
C PRO A 280 -11.25 10.82 10.11
N ALA A 281 -12.05 11.73 10.65
CA ALA A 281 -12.18 11.90 12.10
C ALA A 281 -13.59 12.29 12.52
N VAL A 282 -13.95 11.88 13.73
CA VAL A 282 -15.12 12.36 14.46
C VAL A 282 -14.67 13.28 15.59
N ILE A 283 -15.37 14.40 15.73
CA ILE A 283 -15.12 15.44 16.72
C ILE A 283 -16.40 15.65 17.52
N PHE A 284 -16.28 15.53 18.84
CA PHE A 284 -17.38 15.77 19.78
C PHE A 284 -17.11 17.07 20.51
N GLY A 285 -18.15 17.86 20.74
CA GLY A 285 -18.09 18.99 21.66
C GLY A 285 -19.39 19.10 22.46
N ASP A 286 -19.56 20.23 23.15
CA ASP A 286 -20.77 20.44 23.93
C ASP A 286 -21.97 20.69 23.01
N GLY A 287 -22.86 19.69 22.91
CA GLY A 287 -24.06 19.78 22.09
C GLY A 287 -23.83 19.60 20.58
N TYR A 288 -22.64 19.16 20.15
CA TYR A 288 -22.39 18.90 18.73
C TYR A 288 -21.51 17.67 18.48
N ILE A 289 -21.67 17.12 17.28
CA ILE A 289 -20.81 16.11 16.67
C ILE A 289 -20.50 16.55 15.24
N ARG A 290 -19.24 16.40 14.82
CA ARG A 290 -18.78 16.74 13.48
C ARG A 290 -17.92 15.62 12.93
N PHE A 291 -18.09 15.33 11.65
CA PHE A 291 -17.25 14.40 10.90
C PHE A 291 -16.47 15.17 9.85
N VAL A 292 -15.22 14.77 9.64
CA VAL A 292 -14.37 15.29 8.56
C VAL A 292 -13.81 14.13 7.75
N GLY A 293 -13.70 14.33 6.44
CA GLY A 293 -13.11 13.34 5.53
C GLY A 293 -11.59 13.15 5.73
N ALA A 294 -10.93 14.15 6.29
CA ALA A 294 -9.51 14.11 6.65
C ALA A 294 -9.26 14.83 7.98
N ALA A 295 -8.52 14.22 8.90
CA ALA A 295 -8.18 14.76 10.20
C ALA A 295 -7.43 16.10 10.08
N SER A 296 -6.63 16.27 9.02
CA SER A 296 -5.92 17.52 8.72
C SER A 296 -6.84 18.73 8.47
N SER A 297 -8.11 18.50 8.12
CA SER A 297 -9.10 19.55 7.83
C SER A 297 -9.85 20.08 9.07
N TRP A 298 -9.69 19.45 10.23
CA TRP A 298 -10.36 19.86 11.47
C TRP A 298 -9.73 21.11 12.10
N GLY A 299 -8.41 21.31 11.97
CA GLY A 299 -7.67 22.30 12.77
C GLY A 299 -7.55 21.86 14.23
N ARG A 300 -7.02 22.69 15.13
CA ARG A 300 -7.10 22.43 16.59
C ARG A 300 -7.64 23.64 17.30
N ASP A 301 -8.56 23.39 18.23
CA ASP A 301 -8.92 24.35 19.25
C ASP A 301 -9.29 23.62 20.56
N THR A 302 -9.68 24.38 21.58
CA THR A 302 -9.94 23.87 22.93
C THR A 302 -11.40 23.44 23.16
N SER A 303 -12.29 23.67 22.19
CA SER A 303 -13.73 23.43 22.32
C SER A 303 -14.16 21.95 22.35
N PRO A 304 -13.53 20.99 21.61
CA PRO A 304 -14.03 19.62 21.55
C PRO A 304 -13.88 18.89 22.89
N THR A 305 -14.82 18.04 23.25
CA THR A 305 -14.72 17.11 24.39
C THR A 305 -14.09 15.78 24.01
N GLY A 306 -13.83 15.54 22.73
CA GLY A 306 -13.08 14.39 22.25
C GLY A 306 -12.89 14.43 20.74
N VAL A 307 -11.77 13.88 20.27
CA VAL A 307 -11.49 13.69 18.83
C VAL A 307 -11.01 12.27 18.65
N LEU A 308 -11.52 11.58 17.63
CA LEU A 308 -11.02 10.26 17.25
C LEU A 308 -10.95 10.15 15.74
N SER A 309 -9.75 9.96 15.21
CA SER A 309 -9.53 9.57 13.82
C SER A 309 -9.60 8.07 13.69
N ASN A 310 -10.24 7.60 12.61
CA ASN A 310 -10.23 6.21 12.19
C ASN A 310 -10.61 6.13 10.71
N TYR A 311 -10.74 4.91 10.17
CA TYR A 311 -11.13 4.71 8.78
C TYR A 311 -11.90 3.39 8.58
N PRO A 312 -12.59 3.24 7.44
CA PRO A 312 -13.00 4.31 6.53
C PRO A 312 -14.17 5.14 7.08
N LEU A 313 -14.42 6.30 6.46
CA LEU A 313 -15.68 7.02 6.61
C LEU A 313 -16.75 6.23 5.87
N LEU A 314 -17.82 5.84 6.56
CA LEU A 314 -18.88 4.99 6.00
C LEU A 314 -19.88 5.85 5.23
N VAL A 315 -20.41 6.88 5.87
CA VAL A 315 -21.44 7.78 5.31
C VAL A 315 -21.03 9.22 5.58
N SER A 316 -21.29 10.11 4.62
CA SER A 316 -21.04 11.55 4.71
C SER A 316 -22.18 12.34 4.07
N GLY A 317 -22.79 13.27 4.80
CA GLY A 317 -23.94 14.03 4.30
C GLY A 317 -25.10 13.16 3.82
N GLY A 318 -25.31 12.00 4.45
CA GLY A 318 -26.30 11.00 4.07
C GLY A 318 -25.90 10.14 2.87
N ASN A 319 -24.71 10.30 2.27
CA ASN A 319 -24.27 9.54 1.10
C ASN A 319 -23.24 8.47 1.47
N VAL A 320 -23.26 7.36 0.74
CA VAL A 320 -22.25 6.29 0.84
C VAL A 320 -20.87 6.88 0.53
N ALA A 321 -19.94 6.77 1.47
CA ALA A 321 -18.55 7.23 1.33
C ALA A 321 -17.57 6.07 1.15
N PHE A 322 -17.94 4.86 1.56
CA PHE A 322 -17.11 3.65 1.40
C PHE A 322 -17.88 2.50 0.75
N GLY A 323 -17.37 1.99 -0.37
CA GLY A 323 -17.95 0.89 -1.15
C GLY A 323 -17.17 -0.42 -1.10
N GLY A 324 -16.03 -0.47 -0.41
CA GLY A 324 -15.07 -1.57 -0.45
C GLY A 324 -13.67 -1.10 -0.87
N ASP A 325 -12.66 -1.89 -0.51
CA ASP A 325 -11.26 -1.74 -0.90
C ASP A 325 -10.60 -3.13 -0.98
N ASP A 326 -9.33 -3.18 -1.35
CA ASP A 326 -8.58 -4.43 -1.48
C ASP A 326 -8.12 -5.02 -0.14
N ASP A 327 -8.54 -4.44 1.00
CA ASP A 327 -8.21 -4.92 2.34
C ASP A 327 -9.07 -6.15 2.69
N PRO A 328 -8.49 -7.36 2.75
CA PRO A 328 -9.25 -8.58 2.99
C PRO A 328 -9.98 -8.57 4.34
N LYS A 329 -9.43 -7.89 5.36
CA LYS A 329 -10.03 -7.81 6.70
C LYS A 329 -11.28 -6.92 6.70
N LYS A 330 -11.37 -5.96 5.78
CA LYS A 330 -12.60 -5.15 5.56
C LYS A 330 -13.61 -5.87 4.66
N GLY A 331 -13.12 -6.68 3.73
CA GLY A 331 -13.93 -7.49 2.81
C GLY A 331 -14.55 -8.75 3.42
N SER A 332 -14.00 -9.28 4.52
CA SER A 332 -14.58 -10.44 5.22
C SER A 332 -15.81 -10.06 6.07
N LYS A 333 -16.68 -11.03 6.41
CA LYS A 333 -17.81 -10.78 7.32
C LYS A 333 -17.35 -10.88 8.79
N GLY A 334 -17.86 -9.97 9.61
CA GLY A 334 -17.59 -9.93 11.04
C GLY A 334 -18.45 -8.92 11.76
N SER A 335 -18.20 -8.71 13.06
CA SER A 335 -18.80 -7.62 13.82
C SER A 335 -18.10 -6.31 13.45
N ARG A 336 -18.87 -5.30 13.02
CA ARG A 336 -18.37 -4.01 12.54
C ARG A 336 -18.85 -2.88 13.45
N SER A 337 -17.93 -2.32 14.23
CA SER A 337 -18.23 -1.23 15.15
C SER A 337 -18.25 0.12 14.44
N PHE A 338 -19.11 1.03 14.91
CA PHE A 338 -19.26 2.34 14.30
C PHE A 338 -19.62 3.42 15.32
N VAL A 339 -19.37 4.66 14.91
CA VAL A 339 -19.98 5.87 15.49
C VAL A 339 -20.59 6.71 14.37
N GLY A 340 -21.79 7.26 14.60
CA GLY A 340 -22.50 8.07 13.61
C GLY A 340 -23.45 9.08 14.25
N ASN A 341 -24.07 9.92 13.41
CA ASN A 341 -25.08 10.87 13.85
C ASN A 341 -26.29 10.92 12.90
N ARG A 342 -27.42 11.34 13.46
CA ARG A 342 -28.59 11.81 12.72
C ARG A 342 -29.19 12.97 13.49
N GLY A 343 -29.19 14.17 12.91
CA GLY A 343 -29.45 15.41 13.63
C GLY A 343 -28.55 15.53 14.87
N ASN A 344 -29.17 15.85 16.01
CA ASN A 344 -28.51 16.05 17.30
C ASN A 344 -28.28 14.76 18.10
N THR A 345 -28.60 13.59 17.54
CA THR A 345 -28.42 12.31 18.22
C THR A 345 -27.17 11.62 17.72
N VAL A 346 -26.30 11.22 18.66
CA VAL A 346 -25.14 10.37 18.41
C VAL A 346 -25.51 8.89 18.58
N TYR A 347 -24.95 8.06 17.70
CA TYR A 347 -25.14 6.62 17.72
C TYR A 347 -23.79 5.93 17.78
N ILE A 348 -23.64 4.99 18.69
CA ILE A 348 -22.53 4.03 18.71
C ILE A 348 -23.09 2.63 18.62
N GLY A 349 -22.42 1.72 17.94
CA GLY A 349 -22.99 0.39 17.76
C GLY A 349 -22.09 -0.59 17.04
N VAL A 350 -22.69 -1.74 16.76
CA VAL A 350 -22.09 -2.86 16.04
C VAL A 350 -23.12 -3.40 15.04
N VAL A 351 -22.72 -3.47 13.78
CA VAL A 351 -23.40 -4.26 12.75
C VAL A 351 -22.84 -5.68 12.79
N HIS A 352 -23.71 -6.67 12.90
CA HIS A 352 -23.32 -8.07 13.06
C HIS A 352 -23.20 -8.76 11.71
N ASN A 353 -22.19 -9.64 11.59
CA ASN A 353 -21.96 -10.49 10.41
C ASN A 353 -21.94 -9.72 9.08
N ALA A 354 -21.23 -8.60 9.04
CA ALA A 354 -21.15 -7.70 7.90
C ALA A 354 -19.70 -7.47 7.46
N THR A 355 -19.50 -7.22 6.17
CA THR A 355 -18.31 -6.53 5.67
C THR A 355 -18.37 -5.04 6.04
N VAL A 356 -17.26 -4.31 5.91
CA VAL A 356 -17.28 -2.86 6.16
C VAL A 356 -18.16 -2.14 5.13
N ALA A 357 -18.17 -2.59 3.87
CA ALA A 357 -19.05 -2.04 2.83
C ALA A 357 -20.54 -2.33 3.09
N GLU A 358 -20.87 -3.52 3.59
CA GLU A 358 -22.23 -3.85 4.04
C GLU A 358 -22.65 -2.97 5.24
N SER A 359 -21.73 -2.74 6.19
CA SER A 359 -21.97 -1.81 7.30
C SER A 359 -22.28 -0.39 6.81
N THR A 360 -21.62 0.07 5.73
CA THR A 360 -21.97 1.34 5.07
C THR A 360 -23.42 1.36 4.58
N ARG A 361 -23.88 0.28 3.92
CA ARG A 361 -25.27 0.16 3.44
C ARG A 361 -26.27 0.20 4.59
N VAL A 362 -25.94 -0.43 5.72
CA VAL A 362 -26.73 -0.37 6.94
C VAL A 362 -26.81 1.06 7.49
N MET A 363 -25.69 1.78 7.57
CA MET A 363 -25.68 3.18 8.03
C MET A 363 -26.56 4.07 7.14
N LYS A 364 -26.49 3.88 5.82
CA LYS A 364 -27.35 4.58 4.84
C LYS A 364 -28.84 4.23 5.05
N ALA A 365 -29.17 2.96 5.24
CA ALA A 365 -30.55 2.50 5.44
C ALA A 365 -31.16 3.01 6.77
N LEU A 366 -30.34 3.18 7.80
CA LEU A 366 -30.72 3.82 9.07
C LEU A 366 -30.92 5.35 8.96
N GLY A 367 -30.56 5.93 7.81
CA GLY A 367 -30.64 7.36 7.57
C GLY A 367 -29.61 8.16 8.36
N MET A 368 -28.44 7.58 8.66
CA MET A 368 -27.34 8.32 9.27
C MET A 368 -26.88 9.43 8.33
N GLU A 369 -26.62 10.61 8.87
CA GLU A 369 -26.03 11.72 8.12
C GLU A 369 -24.54 11.50 7.95
N ASN A 370 -23.87 11.06 9.00
CA ASN A 370 -22.46 10.71 8.95
C ASN A 370 -22.21 9.46 9.80
N ALA A 371 -21.24 8.66 9.38
CA ALA A 371 -20.80 7.50 10.16
C ALA A 371 -19.33 7.17 9.86
N LEU A 372 -18.61 6.76 10.90
CA LEU A 372 -17.22 6.37 10.87
C LEU A 372 -17.08 4.94 11.38
N ASN A 373 -16.34 4.11 10.65
CA ASN A 373 -15.96 2.77 11.11
C ASN A 373 -14.99 2.87 12.28
N LEU A 374 -15.09 1.96 13.25
CA LEU A 374 -14.19 1.83 14.40
C LEU A 374 -13.36 0.53 14.31
N ASP A 375 -12.53 0.23 15.30
CA ASP A 375 -11.72 -0.99 15.28
C ASP A 375 -12.60 -2.26 15.30
N ASN A 376 -12.17 -3.28 14.59
CA ASN A 376 -12.99 -4.47 14.32
C ASN A 376 -12.28 -5.75 14.78
N GLY A 377 -12.92 -6.89 14.54
CA GLY A 377 -12.35 -8.19 14.90
C GLY A 377 -12.30 -8.37 16.41
N GLY A 378 -11.16 -8.81 16.95
CA GLY A 378 -11.06 -9.13 18.37
C GLY A 378 -11.25 -7.94 19.32
N SER A 379 -11.23 -6.70 18.82
CA SER A 379 -11.45 -5.48 19.61
C SER A 379 -12.91 -5.07 19.71
N THR A 380 -13.80 -5.66 18.89
CA THR A 380 -15.19 -5.21 18.82
C THR A 380 -15.94 -5.44 20.12
N ALA A 381 -16.39 -4.36 20.74
CA ALA A 381 -17.16 -4.41 21.97
C ALA A 381 -18.18 -3.26 22.03
N LEU A 382 -19.34 -3.56 22.60
CA LEU A 382 -20.42 -2.60 22.84
C LEU A 382 -20.98 -2.86 24.23
N TRP A 383 -21.04 -1.83 25.06
CA TRP A 383 -21.49 -1.92 26.45
C TRP A 383 -22.67 -1.00 26.69
N SER A 384 -23.74 -1.50 27.30
CA SER A 384 -24.88 -0.73 27.82
C SER A 384 -25.55 -1.49 28.97
N GLY A 385 -25.29 -1.06 30.20
CA GLY A 385 -25.69 -1.80 31.41
C GLY A 385 -25.09 -3.22 31.49
N GLY A 386 -23.98 -3.46 30.78
CA GLY A 386 -23.40 -4.77 30.51
C GLY A 386 -23.01 -4.93 29.04
N TYR A 387 -22.17 -5.92 28.74
CA TYR A 387 -21.76 -6.20 27.36
C TYR A 387 -22.95 -6.66 26.50
N LYS A 388 -23.19 -5.96 25.39
CA LYS A 388 -24.11 -6.35 24.33
C LYS A 388 -23.37 -7.04 23.18
N VAL A 389 -22.10 -6.69 23.00
CA VAL A 389 -21.09 -7.33 22.16
C VAL A 389 -19.77 -7.26 22.92
N GLY A 390 -18.94 -8.30 22.89
CA GLY A 390 -17.65 -8.34 23.59
C GLY A 390 -17.54 -9.51 24.58
N PRO A 391 -16.61 -9.45 25.56
CA PRO A 391 -15.91 -8.24 26.01
C PRO A 391 -14.84 -7.70 25.06
N GLY A 392 -14.42 -8.49 24.07
CA GLY A 392 -13.28 -8.17 23.20
C GLY A 392 -11.94 -8.28 23.93
N ARG A 393 -10.86 -7.93 23.25
CA ARG A 393 -9.54 -7.68 23.87
C ARG A 393 -9.54 -6.32 24.57
N ASP A 394 -8.55 -6.12 25.44
CA ASP A 394 -8.31 -4.79 26.00
C ASP A 394 -7.84 -3.83 24.89
N ILE A 395 -8.30 -2.58 24.95
CA ILE A 395 -8.14 -1.56 23.91
C ILE A 395 -7.45 -0.31 24.48
N PRO A 396 -6.72 0.48 23.67
CA PRO A 396 -6.00 1.67 24.13
C PRO A 396 -6.88 2.91 24.23
N ASN A 397 -8.02 2.93 23.55
CA ASN A 397 -8.98 4.02 23.61
C ASN A 397 -10.41 3.55 23.32
N ALA A 398 -11.40 4.33 23.76
CA ALA A 398 -12.82 4.04 23.63
C ALA A 398 -13.67 5.31 23.49
N ILE A 399 -14.88 5.16 22.95
CA ILE A 399 -15.91 6.20 22.96
C ILE A 399 -16.92 5.86 24.06
N VAL A 400 -17.18 6.80 24.96
CA VAL A 400 -18.08 6.62 26.11
C VAL A 400 -19.15 7.71 26.11
N MET A 401 -20.41 7.31 26.33
CA MET A 401 -21.54 8.21 26.51
C MET A 401 -21.85 8.39 28.00
N VAL A 402 -21.86 9.63 28.47
CA VAL A 402 -22.17 10.01 29.84
C VAL A 402 -23.37 10.95 29.87
N ARG A 403 -24.17 10.91 30.94
CA ARG A 403 -25.24 11.89 31.16
C ARG A 403 -24.61 13.25 31.51
N LYS A 404 -25.23 14.34 31.07
CA LYS A 404 -24.85 15.70 31.48
C LYS A 404 -25.30 16.00 32.90
#